data_AF-A0AA88E2L0-F1
#
_entry.id   AF-A0AA88E2L0-F1
#
_cell.length_a   1.000
_cell.length_b   1.000
_cell.length_c   1.000
_cell.angle_alpha   90.00
_cell.angle_beta   90.00
_cell.angle_gamma   90.00
#
_symmetry.space_group_name_H-M   'P 1'
#
loop_
_entity.id
_entity.type
_entity.pdbx_description
1 polymer ?
#
loop_
_entity_poly.entity_id
_entity_poly.type
_entity_poly.pdbx_seq_one_letter_code
_entity_poly.pdbx_strand_id
1 'polypeptide(L)'
;MVHPRRTMPVNPPEPDFVTIVANLQRQLLEQQQEMDRLRELARMNQRPQVNEVPPPVHQVPPVAPPVPKVQPEIPRNVEVPLAPAGMQVNPPLVREDLLYERFRRMKAPEFEGLTDPIAADNWLIDIQVILDFMRLTEQEKVLCASFALKKDARHWWMTVQMRRDVTTMSW
;
A
#
# COMPACT_ATOMS: atom_id res chain seq x y z
N MET A 1 54.88 8.81 -43.20
CA MET A 1 54.26 9.64 -42.15
C MET A 1 53.53 8.71 -41.18
N VAL A 2 54.08 8.51 -39.98
CA VAL A 2 53.48 7.67 -38.94
C VAL A 2 52.59 8.58 -38.08
N HIS A 3 51.29 8.30 -38.01
CA HIS A 3 50.37 9.06 -37.17
C HIS A 3 50.52 8.60 -35.70
N PRO A 4 50.51 9.53 -34.71
CA PRO A 4 50.61 9.15 -33.31
C PRO A 4 49.31 8.48 -32.85
N ARG A 5 49.44 7.38 -32.09
CA ARG A 5 48.30 6.67 -31.50
C ARG A 5 47.56 7.58 -30.52
N ARG A 6 46.27 7.79 -30.75
CA ARG A 6 45.33 8.40 -29.79
C ARG A 6 45.33 7.55 -28.52
N THR A 7 45.76 8.13 -27.40
CA THR A 7 45.57 7.56 -26.07
C THR A 7 44.09 7.64 -25.71
N MET A 8 43.45 6.48 -25.48
CA MET A 8 42.07 6.41 -24.99
C MET A 8 42.00 6.96 -23.55
N PRO A 9 40.92 7.65 -23.15
CA PRO A 9 40.73 8.04 -21.77
C PRO A 9 40.61 6.79 -20.89
N VAL A 10 41.50 6.68 -19.90
CA VAL A 10 41.39 5.69 -18.82
C VAL A 10 40.08 5.97 -18.09
N ASN A 11 39.16 5.00 -18.14
CA ASN A 11 37.94 5.05 -17.35
C ASN A 11 38.35 5.01 -15.86
N PRO A 12 37.81 5.88 -14.99
CA PRO A 12 38.13 5.82 -13.57
C PRO A 12 37.75 4.44 -13.03
N PRO A 13 38.54 3.90 -12.07
CA PRO A 13 38.21 2.61 -11.47
C PRO A 13 36.83 2.72 -10.80
N GLU A 14 35.96 1.74 -11.07
CA GLU A 14 34.66 1.68 -10.41
C GLU A 14 34.87 1.57 -8.90
N PRO A 15 34.07 2.31 -8.09
CA PRO A 15 34.20 2.28 -6.65
C PRO A 15 33.97 0.86 -6.14
N ASP A 16 34.91 0.36 -5.35
CA ASP A 16 34.79 -0.95 -4.73
C ASP A 16 33.65 -0.96 -3.69
N PHE A 17 33.30 -2.16 -3.23
CA PHE A 17 32.22 -2.33 -2.25
C PHE A 17 32.44 -1.52 -0.97
N VAL A 18 33.70 -1.39 -0.53
CA VAL A 18 34.06 -0.60 0.66
C VAL A 18 33.73 0.88 0.45
N THR A 19 34.05 1.40 -0.74
CA THR A 19 33.75 2.78 -1.13
C THR A 19 32.25 3.01 -1.28
N ILE A 20 31.53 2.05 -1.88
CA ILE A 20 30.07 2.11 -2.01
C ILE A 20 29.41 2.15 -0.63
N VAL A 21 29.81 1.27 0.30
CA VAL A 21 29.26 1.24 1.66
C VAL A 21 29.63 2.51 2.44
N ALA A 22 30.86 2.99 2.32
CA ALA A 22 31.28 4.24 2.96
C ALA A 22 30.50 5.45 2.43
N ASN A 23 30.23 5.49 1.12
CA ASN A 23 29.40 6.52 0.50
C ASN A 23 27.94 6.43 0.97
N LEU A 24 27.39 5.22 1.03
CA LEU A 24 26.01 5.01 1.50
C LEU A 24 25.86 5.38 2.98
N GLN A 25 26.85 5.05 3.82
CA GLN A 25 26.86 5.42 5.23
C GLN A 25 26.94 6.94 5.42
N ARG A 26 27.76 7.63 4.62
CA ARG A 26 27.79 9.10 4.61
C ARG A 26 26.45 9.68 4.19
N GLN A 27 25.84 9.14 3.13
CA GLN A 27 24.54 9.60 2.67
C GLN A 27 23.44 9.41 3.74
N LEU A 28 23.46 8.28 4.44
CA LEU A 28 22.51 8.00 5.52
C LEU A 28 22.74 8.93 6.72
N LEU A 29 24.00 9.21 7.06
CA LEU A 29 24.36 10.12 8.13
C LEU A 29 23.96 11.56 7.81
N GLU A 30 24.19 12.01 6.58
CA GLU A 30 23.78 13.33 6.10
C GLU A 30 22.26 13.47 6.11
N GLN A 31 21.52 12.45 5.65
CA GLN A 31 20.05 12.44 5.74
C GLN A 31 19.55 12.54 7.18
N GLN A 32 20.22 11.86 8.12
CA GLN A 32 19.88 11.97 9.54
C GLN A 32 20.14 13.38 10.09
N GLN A 33 21.31 13.97 9.76
CA GLN A 33 21.65 15.34 10.17
C GLN A 33 20.67 16.36 9.59
N GLU A 34 20.22 16.18 8.35
CA GLU A 34 19.23 17.04 7.73
C GLU A 34 17.88 16.96 8.47
N MET A 35 17.44 15.76 8.85
CA MET A 35 16.23 15.56 9.64
C MET A 35 16.31 16.26 11.01
N ASP A 36 17.45 16.13 11.70
CA ASP A 36 17.67 16.77 13.00
C ASP A 36 17.76 18.29 12.87
N ARG A 37 18.39 18.78 11.80
CA ARG A 37 18.43 20.22 11.47
C ARG A 37 17.04 20.79 11.20
N LEU A 38 16.18 20.06 10.49
CA LEU A 38 14.79 20.47 10.27
C LEU A 38 13.98 20.55 11.57
N ARG A 39 14.23 19.62 12.51
CA ARG A 39 13.62 19.67 13.84
C ARG A 39 14.11 20.87 14.66
N GLU A 40 15.39 21.20 14.58
CA GLU A 40 15.95 22.39 15.24
C GLU A 40 15.40 23.68 14.63
N LEU A 41 15.29 23.77 13.30
CA LEU A 41 14.68 24.91 12.62
C LEU A 41 13.21 25.09 12.99
N ALA A 42 12.45 24.00 13.05
CA ALA A 42 11.07 24.02 13.52
C ALA A 42 10.98 24.53 14.96
N ARG A 43 11.90 24.11 15.84
CA ARG A 43 11.99 24.60 17.23
C ARG A 43 12.37 26.07 17.32
N MET A 44 13.30 26.55 16.49
CA MET A 44 13.70 27.96 16.46
C MET A 44 12.58 28.86 15.93
N ASN A 45 11.81 28.40 14.94
CA ASN A 45 10.66 29.14 14.42
C ASN A 45 9.42 29.06 15.34
N GLN A 46 9.44 28.18 16.33
CA GLN A 46 8.41 28.05 17.37
C GLN A 46 8.81 28.70 18.70
N ARG A 47 9.92 29.46 18.75
CA ARG A 47 10.24 30.26 19.94
C ARG A 47 9.07 31.22 20.19
N PRO A 48 8.51 31.27 21.41
CA PRO A 48 7.54 32.30 21.74
C PRO A 48 8.30 33.63 21.62
N GLN A 49 7.81 34.53 20.76
CA GLN A 49 8.11 35.94 20.92
C GLN A 49 7.75 36.28 22.37
N VAL A 50 8.70 36.79 23.14
CA VAL A 50 8.47 37.27 24.51
C VAL A 50 7.55 38.48 24.40
N ASN A 51 6.25 38.22 24.30
CA ASN A 51 5.18 39.16 24.52
C ASN A 51 4.20 38.44 25.44
N GLU A 52 4.02 39.01 26.63
CA GLU A 52 3.19 38.53 27.74
C GLU A 52 1.88 37.86 27.31
N VAL A 53 1.57 36.75 27.97
CA VAL A 53 0.25 36.13 27.94
C VAL A 53 -0.62 36.82 29.00
N PRO A 54 -1.69 37.56 28.66
CA PRO A 54 -2.77 37.79 29.61
C PRO A 54 -3.61 36.50 29.75
N PRO A 55 -4.18 36.21 30.93
CA PRO A 55 -4.95 34.99 31.12
C PRO A 55 -6.21 35.02 30.24
N PRO A 56 -6.61 33.89 29.63
CA PRO A 56 -7.91 33.81 28.96
C PRO A 56 -9.03 33.73 30.01
N VAL A 57 -9.68 34.87 30.26
CA VAL A 57 -11.06 34.89 30.75
C VAL A 57 -11.98 34.38 29.64
N HIS A 58 -12.66 33.26 29.90
CA HIS A 58 -13.89 32.78 29.27
C HIS A 58 -14.17 33.26 27.83
N GLN A 59 -13.75 32.47 26.84
CA GLN A 59 -14.29 32.59 25.49
C GLN A 59 -15.20 31.39 25.18
N VAL A 60 -16.45 31.74 24.89
CA VAL A 60 -17.59 30.89 24.53
C VAL A 60 -17.29 30.16 23.22
N PRO A 61 -17.61 28.85 23.07
CA PRO A 61 -17.34 28.12 21.83
C PRO A 61 -18.16 28.65 20.64
N PRO A 62 -17.64 28.56 19.39
CA PRO A 62 -18.35 28.99 18.19
C PRO A 62 -19.58 28.10 17.92
N VAL A 63 -20.72 28.75 17.67
CA VAL A 63 -21.96 28.11 17.20
C VAL A 63 -21.72 27.55 15.79
N ALA A 64 -21.85 26.24 15.63
CA ALA A 64 -21.86 25.56 14.34
C ALA A 64 -23.20 25.82 13.60
N PRO A 65 -23.20 25.90 12.25
CA PRO A 65 -24.44 25.95 11.46
C PRO A 65 -25.23 24.62 11.60
N PRO A 66 -26.57 24.64 11.41
CA PRO A 66 -27.38 23.44 11.60
C PRO A 66 -27.12 22.43 10.47
N VAL A 67 -26.65 21.25 10.86
CA VAL A 67 -26.64 20.04 10.01
C VAL A 67 -28.09 19.65 9.69
N PRO A 68 -28.50 19.53 8.41
CA PRO A 68 -29.76 18.89 8.06
C PRO A 68 -29.65 17.40 8.41
N LYS A 69 -30.48 16.94 9.36
CA LYS A 69 -30.69 15.51 9.60
C LYS A 69 -31.49 14.96 8.42
N VAL A 70 -30.80 14.43 7.41
CA VAL A 70 -31.43 13.54 6.43
C VAL A 70 -31.38 12.12 7.02
N GLN A 71 -32.50 11.71 7.62
CA GLN A 71 -32.75 10.30 7.90
C GLN A 71 -32.82 9.55 6.57
N PRO A 72 -32.15 8.40 6.38
CA PRO A 72 -32.51 7.50 5.30
C PRO A 72 -33.80 6.79 5.70
N GLU A 73 -34.93 7.36 5.28
CA GLU A 73 -36.18 6.62 5.13
C GLU A 73 -35.92 5.49 4.13
N ILE A 74 -36.05 4.22 4.54
CA ILE A 74 -35.98 3.08 3.62
C ILE A 74 -37.35 2.94 2.97
N PRO A 75 -37.54 3.17 1.65
CA PRO A 75 -38.78 2.77 1.01
C PRO A 75 -38.69 1.26 0.76
N ARG A 76 -39.53 0.51 1.47
CA ARG A 76 -39.81 -0.89 1.15
C ARG A 76 -40.28 -1.00 -0.30
N ASN A 77 -39.57 -1.83 -1.06
CA ASN A 77 -40.04 -2.62 -2.20
C ASN A 77 -40.65 -1.87 -3.40
N VAL A 78 -39.86 -1.72 -4.47
CA VAL A 78 -40.40 -1.65 -5.84
C VAL A 78 -39.62 -2.63 -6.72
N GLU A 79 -40.25 -3.79 -6.89
CA GLU A 79 -40.24 -4.70 -8.03
C GLU A 79 -39.14 -4.53 -9.10
N VAL A 80 -38.28 -5.55 -9.22
CA VAL A 80 -37.36 -5.74 -10.34
C VAL A 80 -38.20 -6.15 -11.58
N PRO A 81 -38.18 -5.41 -12.69
CA PRO A 81 -38.85 -5.86 -13.91
C PRO A 81 -38.03 -6.98 -14.56
N LEU A 82 -38.61 -8.18 -14.65
CA LEU A 82 -38.17 -9.21 -15.59
C LEU A 82 -38.44 -8.71 -17.02
N ALA A 83 -37.39 -8.54 -17.82
CA ALA A 83 -37.46 -8.41 -19.27
C ALA A 83 -36.64 -9.54 -19.93
N PRO A 84 -37.02 -9.98 -21.15
CA PRO A 84 -36.92 -11.38 -21.56
C PRO A 84 -35.57 -11.75 -22.19
N ALA A 85 -35.37 -13.07 -22.24
CA ALA A 85 -34.29 -13.80 -22.87
C ALA A 85 -33.75 -13.15 -24.17
N GLY A 86 -32.61 -12.47 -24.03
CA GLY A 86 -31.68 -12.21 -25.11
C GLY A 86 -30.34 -12.78 -24.69
N MET A 87 -29.80 -13.71 -25.48
CA MET A 87 -28.50 -14.37 -25.35
C MET A 87 -27.40 -13.38 -24.90
N GLN A 88 -27.18 -13.22 -23.60
CA GLN A 88 -26.16 -12.34 -23.05
C GLN A 88 -25.02 -13.23 -22.53
N VAL A 89 -23.98 -13.35 -23.35
CA VAL A 89 -22.66 -13.85 -22.93
C VAL A 89 -22.22 -13.02 -21.73
N ASN A 90 -22.18 -13.67 -20.57
CA ASN A 90 -21.87 -13.04 -19.29
C ASN A 90 -20.43 -12.47 -19.32
N PRO A 91 -20.17 -11.20 -18.94
CA PRO A 91 -18.83 -10.61 -18.94
C PRO A 91 -17.91 -11.22 -17.87
N PRO A 92 -16.60 -10.91 -17.85
CA PRO A 92 -15.57 -11.52 -16.97
C PRO A 92 -15.88 -11.60 -15.47
N LEU A 93 -16.80 -10.77 -14.98
CA LEU A 93 -17.14 -10.59 -13.57
C LEU A 93 -17.69 -11.86 -12.90
N VAL A 94 -18.40 -12.74 -13.63
CA VAL A 94 -18.92 -13.99 -13.05
C VAL A 94 -17.84 -14.98 -12.63
N ARG A 95 -16.67 -14.95 -13.28
CA ARG A 95 -15.59 -15.89 -12.96
C ARG A 95 -14.89 -15.51 -11.66
N GLU A 96 -14.64 -14.22 -11.47
CA GLU A 96 -14.01 -13.67 -10.26
C GLU A 96 -14.91 -13.86 -9.04
N ASP A 97 -16.22 -13.63 -9.19
CA ASP A 97 -17.20 -13.86 -8.13
C ASP A 97 -17.30 -15.35 -7.73
N LEU A 98 -17.33 -16.26 -8.73
CA LEU A 98 -17.37 -17.70 -8.47
C LEU A 98 -16.06 -18.22 -7.83
N LEU A 99 -14.93 -17.66 -8.26
CA LEU A 99 -13.61 -17.96 -7.72
C LEU A 99 -13.52 -17.53 -6.26
N TYR A 100 -13.97 -16.31 -5.96
CA TYR A 100 -14.01 -15.77 -4.61
C TYR A 100 -14.91 -16.59 -3.69
N GLU A 101 -16.12 -16.94 -4.13
CA GLU A 101 -17.04 -17.77 -3.34
C GLU A 101 -16.46 -19.16 -3.06
N ARG A 102 -15.79 -19.77 -4.05
CA ARG A 102 -15.10 -21.05 -3.85
C ARG A 102 -13.94 -20.93 -2.87
N PHE A 103 -13.13 -19.86 -2.97
CA PHE A 103 -12.03 -19.58 -2.06
C PHE A 103 -12.50 -19.35 -0.63
N ARG A 104 -13.55 -18.54 -0.45
CA ARG A 104 -14.16 -18.28 0.86
C ARG A 104 -14.74 -19.54 1.49
N ARG A 105 -15.32 -20.44 0.68
CA ARG A 105 -15.85 -21.73 1.16
C ARG A 105 -14.77 -22.67 1.69
N MET A 106 -13.52 -22.51 1.23
CA MET A 106 -12.37 -23.25 1.77
C MET A 106 -11.91 -22.75 3.14
N LYS A 107 -12.55 -21.70 3.69
CA LYS A 107 -12.15 -21.03 4.94
C LYS A 107 -10.67 -20.67 4.93
N ALA A 108 -10.24 -20.02 3.85
CA ALA A 108 -8.86 -19.55 3.74
C ALA A 108 -8.50 -18.70 4.97
N PRO A 109 -7.32 -18.93 5.56
CA PRO A 109 -6.89 -18.17 6.72
C PRO A 109 -6.67 -16.71 6.32
N GLU A 110 -7.05 -15.78 7.19
CA GLU A 110 -6.85 -14.36 6.98
C GLU A 110 -5.53 -13.92 7.63
N PHE A 111 -4.82 -12.97 7.00
CA PHE A 111 -3.58 -12.42 7.54
C PHE A 111 -3.69 -10.92 7.74
N GLU A 112 -3.52 -10.49 8.98
CA GLU A 112 -3.71 -9.08 9.37
C GLU A 112 -2.44 -8.23 9.26
N GLY A 113 -1.28 -8.83 9.00
CA GLY A 113 0.01 -8.13 9.01
C GLY A 113 0.75 -8.24 10.33
N LEU A 114 0.81 -9.43 10.93
CA LEU A 114 1.55 -9.66 12.17
C LEU A 114 3.05 -9.47 11.97
N THR A 115 3.74 -8.98 13.01
CA THR A 115 5.20 -8.77 13.04
C THR A 115 6.01 -10.05 13.14
N ASP A 116 5.34 -11.19 13.38
CA ASP A 116 5.98 -12.49 13.51
C ASP A 116 6.19 -13.15 12.13
N PRO A 117 7.44 -13.33 11.67
CA PRO A 117 7.72 -13.98 10.41
C PRO A 117 7.23 -15.44 10.37
N ILE A 118 7.21 -16.14 11.51
CA ILE A 118 6.76 -17.54 11.56
C ILE A 118 5.26 -17.64 11.31
N ALA A 119 4.47 -16.72 11.88
CA ALA A 119 3.05 -16.64 11.61
C ALA A 119 2.74 -16.33 10.14
N ALA A 120 3.55 -15.47 9.51
CA ALA A 120 3.44 -15.16 8.08
C ALA A 120 3.76 -16.38 7.20
N ASP A 121 4.83 -17.13 7.52
CA ASP A 121 5.20 -18.34 6.79
C ASP A 121 4.13 -19.43 6.92
N ASN A 122 3.62 -19.67 8.13
CA ASN A 122 2.53 -20.65 8.34
C ASN A 122 1.27 -20.25 7.56
N TRP A 123 0.90 -18.97 7.58
CA TRP A 123 -0.22 -18.47 6.78
C TRP A 123 0.01 -18.69 5.27
N LEU A 124 1.23 -18.45 4.79
CA LEU A 124 1.58 -18.63 3.38
C LEU A 124 1.52 -20.11 2.97
N ILE A 125 1.96 -21.03 3.82
CA ILE A 125 1.85 -22.47 3.57
C ILE A 125 0.39 -22.89 3.50
N ASP A 126 -0.44 -22.45 4.44
CA ASP A 126 -1.85 -22.82 4.49
C ASP A 126 -2.63 -22.28 3.29
N ILE A 127 -2.35 -21.04 2.87
CA ILE A 127 -3.00 -20.45 1.70
C ILE A 127 -2.52 -21.13 0.41
N GLN A 128 -1.23 -21.48 0.30
CA GLN A 128 -0.67 -22.20 -0.84
C GLN A 128 -1.42 -23.53 -1.09
N VAL A 129 -1.65 -24.30 -0.03
CA VAL A 129 -2.37 -25.58 -0.11
C VAL A 129 -3.77 -25.40 -0.68
N ILE A 130 -4.49 -24.35 -0.28
CA ILE A 130 -5.84 -24.05 -0.78
C ILE A 130 -5.80 -23.63 -2.25
N LEU A 131 -4.87 -22.74 -2.61
CA LEU A 131 -4.72 -22.24 -3.98
C LEU A 131 -4.37 -23.35 -4.97
N ASP A 132 -3.45 -24.25 -4.58
CA ASP A 132 -3.05 -25.40 -5.39
C ASP A 132 -4.16 -26.46 -5.47
N PHE A 133 -4.86 -26.72 -4.36
CA PHE A 133 -6.03 -27.59 -4.36
C PHE A 133 -7.14 -27.09 -5.29
N MET A 134 -7.33 -25.77 -5.36
CA MET A 134 -8.29 -25.15 -6.27
C MET A 134 -7.86 -25.16 -7.74
N ARG A 135 -6.58 -25.46 -8.02
CA ARG A 135 -5.93 -25.45 -9.36
C ARG A 135 -6.02 -24.09 -10.05
N LEU A 136 -5.68 -23.04 -9.30
CA LEU A 136 -5.72 -21.67 -9.80
C LEU A 136 -4.51 -21.35 -10.69
N THR A 137 -4.72 -20.50 -11.69
CA THR A 137 -3.63 -19.89 -12.46
C THR A 137 -2.85 -18.92 -11.58
N GLU A 138 -1.60 -18.62 -11.94
CA GLU A 138 -0.73 -17.72 -11.17
C GLU A 138 -1.39 -16.36 -10.91
N GLN A 139 -2.13 -15.84 -11.90
CA GLN A 139 -2.88 -14.59 -11.77
C GLN A 139 -4.04 -14.69 -10.77
N GLU A 140 -4.79 -15.80 -10.80
CA GLU A 140 -5.89 -16.06 -9.87
C GLU A 140 -5.39 -16.28 -8.44
N LYS A 141 -4.20 -16.88 -8.28
CA LYS A 141 -3.55 -17.06 -6.97
C LYS A 141 -3.25 -15.73 -6.30
N VAL A 142 -2.62 -14.81 -7.03
CA VAL A 142 -2.31 -13.45 -6.55
C VAL A 142 -3.59 -12.71 -6.15
N LEU A 143 -4.65 -12.81 -6.97
CA LEU A 143 -5.95 -12.23 -6.64
C LEU A 143 -6.52 -12.82 -5.33
N CYS A 144 -6.66 -14.14 -5.24
CA CYS A 144 -7.22 -14.80 -4.05
C CYS A 144 -6.42 -14.51 -2.77
N ALA A 145 -5.10 -14.58 -2.83
CA ALA A 145 -4.25 -14.29 -1.69
C ALA A 145 -4.35 -12.83 -1.24
N SER A 146 -4.47 -11.89 -2.18
CA SER A 146 -4.69 -10.49 -1.83
C SER A 146 -6.01 -10.25 -1.09
N PHE A 147 -7.05 -11.04 -1.37
CA PHE A 147 -8.32 -10.97 -0.65
C PHE A 147 -8.24 -11.52 0.77
N ALA A 148 -7.30 -12.44 1.05
CA ALA A 148 -7.05 -12.98 2.38
C ALA A 148 -6.23 -12.03 3.27
N LEU A 149 -5.64 -10.96 2.71
CA LEU A 149 -4.97 -9.91 3.48
C LEU A 149 -6.01 -8.99 4.13
N LYS A 150 -5.79 -8.66 5.40
CA LYS A 150 -6.63 -7.77 6.21
C LYS A 150 -5.76 -6.72 6.90
N LYS A 151 -6.43 -5.73 7.51
CA LYS A 151 -5.82 -4.66 8.32
C LYS A 151 -4.54 -4.10 7.67
N ASP A 152 -3.40 -4.19 8.35
CA ASP A 152 -2.15 -3.57 7.94
C ASP A 152 -1.57 -4.25 6.69
N ALA A 153 -1.70 -5.56 6.57
CA ALA A 153 -1.30 -6.28 5.36
C ALA A 153 -2.10 -5.84 4.13
N ARG A 154 -3.39 -5.50 4.31
CA ARG A 154 -4.22 -4.98 3.21
C ARG A 154 -3.81 -3.57 2.78
N HIS A 155 -3.46 -2.70 3.73
CA HIS A 155 -2.93 -1.37 3.41
C HIS A 155 -1.59 -1.45 2.65
N TRP A 156 -0.71 -2.37 3.07
CA TRP A 156 0.53 -2.65 2.34
C TRP A 156 0.24 -3.13 0.91
N TRP A 157 -0.68 -4.08 0.74
CA TRP A 157 -1.06 -4.57 -0.59
C TRP A 157 -1.58 -3.46 -1.51
N MET A 158 -2.46 -2.58 -1.02
CA MET A 158 -2.93 -1.43 -1.81
C MET A 158 -1.78 -0.54 -2.29
N THR A 159 -0.76 -0.36 -1.45
CA THR A 159 0.45 0.40 -1.82
C THR A 159 1.26 -0.31 -2.91
N VAL A 160 1.34 -1.64 -2.85
CA VAL A 160 1.97 -2.47 -3.89
C VAL A 160 1.23 -2.34 -5.22
N GLN A 161 -0.10 -2.41 -5.21
CA GLN A 161 -0.94 -2.26 -6.42
C GLN A 161 -0.78 -0.89 -7.08
N MET A 162 -0.52 0.17 -6.31
CA MET A 162 -0.26 1.51 -6.86
C MET A 162 1.11 1.63 -7.53
N ARG A 163 2.08 0.81 -7.12
CA ARG A 163 3.48 0.92 -7.57
C ARG A 163 3.85 -0.12 -8.63
N ARG A 164 3.07 -1.18 -8.78
CA ARG A 164 3.35 -2.31 -9.66
C ARG A 164 2.10 -2.75 -10.40
N ASP A 165 2.28 -3.17 -11.64
CA ASP A 165 1.20 -3.75 -12.42
C ASP A 165 0.92 -5.19 -11.94
N VAL A 166 -0.19 -5.34 -11.21
CA VAL A 166 -0.65 -6.62 -10.66
C VAL A 166 -0.96 -7.64 -11.75
N THR A 167 -1.28 -7.18 -12.97
CA THR A 167 -1.54 -8.07 -14.12
C THR A 167 -0.29 -8.79 -14.63
N THR A 168 0.88 -8.32 -14.19
CA THR A 168 2.19 -8.91 -14.53
C THR A 168 2.79 -9.72 -13.38
N MET A 169 2.12 -9.76 -12.22
CA MET A 169 2.60 -10.52 -11.07
C MET A 169 2.26 -12.00 -11.22
N SER A 170 3.28 -12.85 -11.20
CA SER A 170 3.12 -14.26 -10.89
C SER A 170 3.15 -14.47 -9.38
N TRP A 171 2.57 -15.59 -8.95
CA TRP A 171 2.64 -16.07 -7.59
C TRP A 171 4.08 -16.42 -7.18
#